data_AF-A0A8T3R370-F1
#
_entry.id   AF-A0A8T3R370-F1
#
_cell.length_a   1.000
_cell.length_b   1.000
_cell.length_c   1.000
_cell.angle_alpha   90.00
_cell.angle_beta   90.00
_cell.angle_gamma   90.00
#
_symmetry.space_group_name_H-M   'P 1'
#
loop_
_entity.id
_entity.type
_entity.pdbx_description
1 polymer ?
#
loop_
_entity_poly.entity_id
_entity_poly.type
_entity_poly.pdbx_seq_one_letter_code
_entity_poly.pdbx_strand_id
1 'polypeptide(L)' 'DSVIRDALGDHVFNHYLEGKRAEWDEYRTQVSGWEVDRYLDQF' A
#
# COMPACT_ATOMS: atom_id res chain seq x y z
N ASP A 1 2.39 -2.91 -17.58
CA ASP A 1 1.28 -3.27 -18.44
C ASP A 1 0.94 -2.08 -19.33
N SER A 2 1.23 -2.14 -20.63
CA SER A 2 1.02 -0.99 -21.53
C SER A 2 -0.46 -0.73 -21.78
N VAL A 3 -1.31 -1.77 -21.73
CA VAL A 3 -2.76 -1.69 -21.96
C VAL A 3 -3.45 -0.80 -20.93
N ILE A 4 -3.06 -0.93 -19.66
CA ILE A 4 -3.66 -0.17 -18.55
C ILE A 4 -3.25 1.31 -18.61
N ARG A 5 -2.00 1.58 -18.99
CA ARG A 5 -1.49 2.95 -19.11
C ARG A 5 -2.11 3.69 -20.30
N ASP A 6 -2.28 3.01 -21.43
CA ASP A 6 -2.90 3.59 -22.62
C ASP A 6 -4.41 3.83 -22.42
N ALA A 7 -5.09 2.99 -21.63
CA ALA A 7 -6.52 3.14 -21.34
C ALA A 7 -6.85 4.26 -20.33
N LEU A 8 -6.00 4.47 -19.32
CA LEU A 8 -6.20 5.49 -18.28
C LEU A 8 -5.52 6.84 -18.63
N GLY A 9 -4.53 6.82 -19.50
CA GLY A 9 -3.66 7.96 -19.77
C GLY A 9 -2.60 8.17 -18.68
N ASP A 10 -1.46 8.74 -19.07
CA ASP A 10 -0.28 8.87 -18.18
C ASP A 10 -0.58 9.64 -16.89
N HIS A 11 -1.44 10.66 -16.94
CA HIS A 11 -1.76 11.49 -15.77
C HIS A 11 -2.53 10.72 -14.69
N VAL A 12 -3.55 9.93 -15.08
CA VAL A 12 -4.37 9.15 -14.14
C VAL A 12 -3.59 7.95 -13.61
N PHE A 13 -2.78 7.32 -14.46
CA PHE A 13 -1.94 6.19 -14.07
C PHE A 13 -0.91 6.59 -12.99
N ASN A 14 -0.25 7.74 -13.14
CA ASN A 14 0.70 8.24 -12.16
C ASN A 14 0.02 8.52 -10.80
N HIS A 15 -1.12 9.21 -10.81
CA HIS A 15 -1.86 9.47 -9.56
C HIS A 15 -2.38 8.19 -8.89
N TYR A 16 -2.82 7.20 -9.66
CA TYR A 16 -3.22 5.91 -9.11
C TYR A 16 -2.05 5.19 -8.41
N LEU A 17 -0.87 5.21 -9.02
CA LEU A 17 0.34 4.62 -8.44
C LEU A 17 0.80 5.35 -7.17
N GLU A 18 0.73 6.68 -7.16
CA GLU A 18 1.05 7.48 -5.97
C GLU A 18 0.11 7.16 -4.81
N GLY A 19 -1.20 7.14 -5.04
CA GLY A 19 -2.19 6.80 -4.03
C GLY A 19 -1.99 5.40 -3.45
N LYS A 20 -1.74 4.41 -4.32
CA LYS A 20 -1.50 3.03 -3.87
C LYS A 20 -0.18 2.86 -3.12
N ARG A 21 0.86 3.63 -3.45
CA ARG A 21 2.12 3.64 -2.69
C ARG A 21 1.94 4.28 -1.32
N ALA A 22 1.17 5.36 -1.22
CA ALA A 22 0.86 5.99 0.06
C ALA A 22 0.08 5.03 0.97
N GLU A 23 -0.94 4.36 0.44
CA GLU A 23 -1.72 3.34 1.16
C GLU A 23 -0.84 2.18 1.63
N TRP A 24 0.10 1.73 0.80
CA TRP A 24 1.07 0.70 1.16
C TRP A 24 2.03 1.13 2.28
N ASP A 25 2.52 2.37 2.24
CA ASP A 25 3.43 2.90 3.26
C ASP A 25 2.73 3.14 4.60
N GLU A 26 1.46 3.54 4.57
CA GLU A 26 0.62 3.61 5.77
C GLU A 26 0.38 2.22 6.38
N TYR A 27 0.03 1.23 5.55
CA TYR A 27 -0.21 -0.14 6.02
C TYR A 27 1.04 -0.80 6.62
N ARG A 28 2.21 -0.62 6.00
CA ARG A 28 3.45 -1.29 6.46
C ARG A 28 4.02 -0.70 7.76
N THR A 29 3.67 0.54 8.09
CA THR A 29 4.17 1.25 9.28
C THR A 29 3.25 1.07 10.48
N GLN A 30 2.03 0.58 10.26
CA GLN A 30 1.11 0.18 11.31
C GLN A 30 1.52 -1.17 11.91
N VAL A 31 1.75 -1.17 13.22
CA VAL A 31 1.79 -2.41 14.01
C VAL A 31 0.35 -2.84 14.24
N SER A 32 -0.03 -3.96 13.64
CA SER A 32 -1.35 -4.55 13.80
C SER A 32 -1.51 -5.16 15.19
N GLY A 33 -2.75 -5.22 15.71
CA GLY A 33 -3.04 -5.89 16.98
C GLY A 33 -2.59 -7.36 17.02
N TRP A 34 -2.59 -8.03 15.87
CA TRP A 34 -2.03 -9.39 15.74
C TRP A 34 -0.52 -9.44 16.01
N GLU A 35 0.25 -8.43 15.57
CA GLU A 35 1.69 -8.36 15.85
C GLU A 35 1.95 -8.09 17.33
N VAL A 36 1.13 -7.24 17.96
CA VAL A 36 1.17 -6.99 19.40
C VAL A 36 0.90 -8.29 20.16
N ASP A 37 -0.22 -8.95 19.92
CA ASP A 37 -0.61 -10.18 20.62
C ASP A 37 0.40 -11.31 20.42
N ARG A 38 1.02 -11.41 19.24
CA ARG A 38 1.97 -12.48 18.93
C ARG A 38 3.36 -12.26 19.53
N TYR A 39 3.81 -11.02 19.63
CA TYR A 39 5.18 -10.71 20.07
C TYR A 39 5.26 -10.14 21.49
N LEU A 40 4.20 -9.57 22.07
CA LEU A 40 4.21 -9.08 23.46
C LEU A 40 3.78 -10.14 24.47
N ASP A 41 2.90 -11.09 24.10
CA ASP A 41 2.46 -12.17 25.01
C ASP A 41 3.50 -13.32 25.11
N GLN A 42 4.61 -13.20 24.37
CA GLN A 42 5.73 -14.14 24.36
C GLN A 42 6.93 -13.71 25.23
N PHE A 43 6.84 -12.57 25.94
CA PHE A 43 7.87 -12.08 26.88
C PHE A 43 7.42 -12.14 28.34
#